data_AF-A0A7S2U185-F1
#
_entry.id   AF-A0A7S2U185-F1
#
_cell.length_a   1.000
_cell.length_b   1.000
_cell.length_c   1.000
_cell.angle_alpha   90.00
_cell.angle_beta   90.00
_cell.angle_gamma   90.00
#
_symmetry.space_group_name_H-M   'P 1'
#
loop_
_entity.id
_entity.type
_entity.pdbx_description
1 polymer ?
#
loop_
_entity_poly.entity_id
_entity_poly.type
_entity_poly.pdbx_seq_one_letter_code
_entity_poly.pdbx_strand_id
1 'polypeptide(L)'
;RVVAMEVVCAWQRRNIIAPLQAALKPLAPISLVLSEAPVLVVSLWISWFFVKQNQGAAGIWLVPIVEILNSFLKSWFRHPRPGWIAKDPVEFRQWTCEYSFPSSDMMLAMASSAYLFPDHPYTMAVVGTVVGINRMFVGAHYLHDVIIGAILGPAVTWAYKAYRVHETYIEPNLHSISGRVELVAMTLPICLVTGFLYLRALELKDPKEWEMKANNSHANFRPLDTTQAHLKQFSGMYGLLLSLIAWATPHNELEDIKNDTRNIYARILLGQFLVVGTFLTIAATSPKQPLWAMHICRAFRYASVPGVVMFACAPIFRWVGI
;
A
#
# COMPACT_ATOMS: atom_id res chain seq x y z
N ARG A 1 15.54 -10.07 25.71
CA ARG A 1 14.92 -10.04 24.35
C ARG A 1 15.04 -8.67 23.69
N VAL A 2 14.65 -7.56 24.35
CA VAL A 2 14.79 -6.18 23.83
C VAL A 2 16.23 -5.83 23.43
N VAL A 3 17.21 -6.19 24.28
CA VAL A 3 18.65 -5.93 24.02
C VAL A 3 19.17 -6.62 22.75
N ALA A 4 18.75 -7.87 22.49
CA ALA A 4 19.20 -8.61 21.32
C ALA A 4 18.68 -8.00 20.00
N MET A 5 17.42 -7.56 19.99
CA MET A 5 16.84 -6.90 18.82
C MET A 5 17.49 -5.53 18.56
N GLU A 6 17.78 -4.77 19.62
CA GLU A 6 18.47 -3.49 19.49
C GLU A 6 19.87 -3.64 18.88
N VAL A 7 20.62 -4.69 19.28
CA VAL A 7 21.94 -5.01 18.70
C VAL A 7 21.83 -5.29 17.20
N VAL A 8 20.85 -6.10 16.78
CA VAL A 8 20.62 -6.38 15.35
C VAL A 8 20.23 -5.11 14.59
N CYS A 9 19.33 -4.30 15.14
CA CYS A 9 18.89 -3.05 14.51
C CYS A 9 20.05 -2.04 14.38
N ALA A 10 20.87 -1.89 15.42
CA ALA A 10 22.05 -1.04 15.38
C ALA A 10 23.08 -1.53 14.36
N TRP A 11 23.28 -2.85 14.27
CA TRP A 11 24.15 -3.44 13.27
C TRP A 11 23.65 -3.17 11.84
N GLN A 12 22.35 -3.37 11.57
CA GLN A 12 21.77 -3.12 10.25
C GLN A 12 21.88 -1.65 9.85
N ARG A 13 21.65 -0.73 10.78
CA ARG A 13 21.79 0.71 10.52
C ARG A 13 23.21 1.10 10.12
N ARG A 14 24.20 0.64 10.88
CA ARG A 14 25.62 0.98 10.66
C ARG A 14 26.24 0.29 9.44
N ASN A 15 25.89 -0.98 9.20
CA ASN A 15 26.60 -1.82 8.23
C ASN A 15 25.83 -2.01 6.92
N ILE A 16 24.52 -1.72 6.89
CA ILE A 16 23.70 -1.88 5.68
C ILE A 16 23.16 -0.54 5.25
N ILE A 17 22.36 0.11 6.11
CA ILE A 17 21.57 1.27 5.70
C ILE A 17 22.46 2.50 5.45
N ALA A 18 23.33 2.88 6.39
CA ALA A 18 24.18 4.05 6.21
C ALA A 18 25.15 3.93 5.01
N PRO A 19 25.84 2.79 4.79
CA PRO A 19 26.64 2.59 3.57
C PRO A 19 25.79 2.64 2.29
N LEU A 20 24.60 2.03 2.30
CA LEU A 20 23.68 2.08 1.17
C LEU A 20 23.26 3.52 0.83
N GLN A 21 22.95 4.31 1.86
CA GLN A 21 22.61 5.72 1.70
C GLN A 21 23.76 6.55 1.15
N ALA A 22 24.98 6.29 1.62
CA ALA A 22 26.17 6.94 1.08
C ALA A 22 26.39 6.59 -0.39
N ALA A 23 26.27 5.31 -0.75
CA ALA A 23 26.49 4.82 -2.11
C ALA A 23 25.44 5.32 -3.12
N LEU A 24 24.17 5.39 -2.70
CA LEU A 24 23.06 5.76 -3.58
C LEU A 24 22.64 7.23 -3.46
N LYS A 25 23.41 8.06 -2.75
CA LYS A 25 23.15 9.50 -2.57
C LYS A 25 22.87 10.25 -3.89
N PRO A 26 23.57 9.97 -5.03
CA PRO A 26 23.27 10.62 -6.31
C PRO A 26 21.87 10.31 -6.86
N LEU A 27 21.26 9.19 -6.44
CA LEU A 27 19.94 8.74 -6.88
C LEU A 27 18.80 9.25 -5.99
N ALA A 28 19.08 10.11 -5.02
CA ALA A 28 18.09 10.61 -4.07
C ALA A 28 16.81 11.16 -4.72
N PRO A 29 16.86 12.01 -5.78
CA PRO A 29 15.65 12.53 -6.41
C PRO A 29 14.74 11.43 -6.99
N ILE A 30 15.35 10.44 -7.65
CA ILE A 30 14.63 9.31 -8.27
C ILE A 30 14.03 8.42 -7.20
N SER A 31 14.81 8.12 -6.16
CA SER A 31 14.35 7.28 -5.04
C SER A 31 13.16 7.88 -4.30
N LEU A 32 13.07 9.22 -4.19
CA LEU A 32 11.94 9.93 -3.58
C LEU A 32 10.66 9.77 -4.41
N VAL A 33 10.75 9.84 -5.73
CA VAL A 33 9.60 9.56 -6.61
C VAL A 33 9.17 8.09 -6.48
N LEU A 34 10.13 7.17 -6.41
CA LEU A 34 9.86 5.75 -6.15
C LEU A 34 9.47 5.47 -4.69
N SER A 35 9.67 6.43 -3.78
CA SER A 35 9.43 6.28 -2.34
C SER A 35 7.93 6.23 -2.02
N GLU A 36 7.12 6.83 -2.87
CA GLU A 36 5.67 6.71 -2.95
C GLU A 36 5.28 5.31 -3.48
N ALA A 37 5.64 4.25 -2.77
CA ALA A 37 5.47 2.85 -3.20
C ALA A 37 4.03 2.40 -3.53
N PRO A 38 2.94 3.02 -3.04
CA PRO A 38 1.63 2.83 -3.64
C PRO A 38 1.66 3.08 -5.14
N VAL A 39 2.42 4.07 -5.63
CA VAL A 39 2.51 4.39 -7.06
C VAL A 39 3.01 3.21 -7.85
N LEU A 40 4.13 2.57 -7.52
CA LEU A 40 4.67 1.49 -8.36
C LEU A 40 3.74 0.27 -8.37
N VAL A 41 3.18 -0.09 -7.22
CA VAL A 41 2.36 -1.30 -7.09
C VAL A 41 0.94 -1.10 -7.61
N VAL A 42 0.30 0.02 -7.23
CA VAL A 42 -0.99 0.45 -7.81
C VAL A 42 -0.82 0.66 -9.31
N SER A 43 0.34 1.16 -9.77
CA SER A 43 0.59 1.28 -11.21
C SER A 43 0.65 -0.08 -11.89
N LEU A 44 1.32 -1.08 -11.31
CA LEU A 44 1.33 -2.44 -11.88
C LEU A 44 -0.07 -3.04 -11.94
N TRP A 45 -0.87 -2.91 -10.88
CA TRP A 45 -2.25 -3.39 -10.84
C TRP A 45 -3.16 -2.70 -11.86
N ILE A 46 -3.09 -1.38 -11.93
CA ILE A 46 -3.84 -0.57 -12.89
C ILE A 46 -3.41 -0.92 -14.32
N SER A 47 -2.11 -1.02 -14.56
CA SER A 47 -1.58 -1.38 -15.88
C SER A 47 -2.04 -2.77 -16.28
N TRP A 48 -2.03 -3.72 -15.35
CA TRP A 48 -2.52 -5.06 -15.61
C TRP A 48 -4.03 -5.11 -15.80
N PHE A 49 -4.80 -4.30 -15.07
CA PHE A 49 -6.23 -4.16 -15.31
C PHE A 49 -6.49 -3.72 -16.75
N PHE A 50 -5.68 -2.82 -17.32
CA PHE A 50 -5.85 -2.40 -18.71
C PHE A 50 -5.40 -3.42 -19.76
N VAL A 51 -4.58 -4.41 -19.38
CA VAL A 51 -4.10 -5.48 -20.28
C VAL A 51 -4.97 -6.74 -20.16
N LYS A 52 -5.27 -7.16 -18.93
CA LYS A 52 -6.05 -8.36 -18.58
C LYS A 52 -7.06 -7.99 -17.49
N GLN A 53 -8.13 -7.32 -17.90
CA GLN A 53 -9.19 -6.82 -17.03
C GLN A 53 -9.69 -7.85 -16.01
N ASN A 54 -9.94 -9.09 -16.43
CA ASN A 54 -10.40 -10.15 -15.53
C ASN A 54 -9.38 -10.47 -14.42
N GLN A 55 -8.10 -10.57 -14.76
CA GLN A 55 -7.04 -10.86 -13.78
C GLN A 55 -6.76 -9.64 -12.90
N GLY A 56 -6.84 -8.43 -13.45
CA GLY A 56 -6.73 -7.19 -12.67
C GLY A 56 -7.89 -7.03 -11.68
N ALA A 57 -9.12 -7.32 -12.11
CA ALA A 57 -10.33 -7.23 -11.28
C ALA A 57 -10.31 -8.24 -10.13
N ALA A 58 -9.81 -9.45 -10.38
CA ALA A 58 -9.66 -10.43 -9.31
C ALA A 58 -8.53 -10.06 -8.34
N GLY A 59 -7.36 -9.69 -8.86
CA GLY A 59 -6.21 -9.47 -8.00
C GLY A 59 -6.19 -8.11 -7.27
N ILE A 60 -6.93 -7.08 -7.71
CA ILE A 60 -6.99 -5.78 -6.99
C ILE A 60 -7.45 -5.93 -5.53
N TRP A 61 -8.23 -6.98 -5.23
CA TRP A 61 -8.66 -7.32 -3.87
C TRP A 61 -7.51 -7.69 -2.93
N LEU A 62 -6.34 -8.08 -3.46
CA LEU A 62 -5.14 -8.31 -2.65
C LEU A 62 -4.65 -7.04 -1.98
N VAL A 63 -4.87 -5.86 -2.57
CA VAL A 63 -4.37 -4.59 -2.03
C VAL A 63 -4.92 -4.32 -0.63
N PRO A 64 -6.25 -4.25 -0.41
CA PRO A 64 -6.76 -4.04 0.94
C PRO A 64 -6.45 -5.22 1.87
N ILE A 65 -6.46 -6.47 1.38
CA ILE A 65 -6.13 -7.65 2.22
C ILE A 65 -4.71 -7.56 2.80
N VAL A 66 -3.72 -7.26 1.95
CA VAL A 66 -2.31 -7.15 2.33
C VAL A 66 -2.09 -5.96 3.27
N GLU A 67 -2.67 -4.80 2.96
CA GLU A 67 -2.51 -3.59 3.76
C GLU A 67 -3.19 -3.70 5.12
N ILE A 68 -4.36 -4.35 5.22
CA ILE A 68 -5.04 -4.61 6.49
C ILE A 68 -4.22 -5.54 7.37
N LEU A 69 -3.70 -6.65 6.80
CA LEU A 69 -2.82 -7.56 7.54
C LEU A 69 -1.54 -6.85 7.98
N ASN A 70 -0.92 -6.06 7.10
CA ASN A 70 0.27 -5.30 7.42
C ASN A 70 0.01 -4.30 8.55
N SER A 71 -1.10 -3.56 8.49
CA SER A 71 -1.53 -2.61 9.52
C SER A 71 -1.72 -3.31 10.86
N PHE A 72 -2.32 -4.50 10.88
CA PHE A 72 -2.43 -5.32 12.08
C PHE A 72 -1.05 -5.68 12.66
N LEU A 73 -0.14 -6.19 11.83
CA LEU A 73 1.21 -6.58 12.26
C LEU A 73 2.02 -5.37 12.77
N LYS A 74 1.97 -4.24 12.07
CA LYS A 74 2.62 -2.99 12.51
C LYS A 74 2.12 -2.56 13.89
N SER A 75 0.82 -2.65 14.11
CA SER A 75 0.19 -2.32 15.39
C SER A 75 0.55 -3.28 16.51
N TRP A 76 0.74 -4.56 16.17
CA TRP A 76 1.12 -5.59 17.12
C TRP A 76 2.58 -5.45 17.57
N PHE A 77 3.51 -5.27 16.62
CA PHE A 77 4.95 -5.26 16.91
C PHE A 77 5.50 -3.89 17.31
N ARG A 78 4.91 -2.80 16.81
CA ARG A 78 5.26 -1.41 17.15
C ARG A 78 6.76 -1.10 17.04
N HIS A 79 7.40 -1.66 16.01
CA HIS A 79 8.84 -1.52 15.83
C HIS A 79 9.18 -0.12 15.31
N PRO A 80 10.11 0.63 15.94
CA PRO A 80 10.50 1.96 15.45
C PRO A 80 11.24 1.87 14.13
N ARG A 81 11.19 2.92 13.31
CA ARG A 81 11.97 2.96 12.06
C ARG A 81 13.44 3.26 12.32
N PRO A 82 14.35 2.88 11.39
CA PRO A 82 15.76 3.26 11.46
C PRO A 82 15.95 4.77 11.69
N GLY A 83 15.24 5.59 10.92
CA GLY A 83 15.32 7.05 10.97
C GLY A 83 14.76 7.70 12.25
N TRP A 84 14.01 6.97 13.08
CA TRP A 84 13.40 7.54 14.30
C TRP A 84 14.36 7.56 15.51
N ILE A 85 15.53 6.94 15.40
CA ILE A 85 16.44 6.73 16.55
C ILE A 85 17.46 7.88 16.67
N ALA A 86 17.59 8.45 17.87
CA ALA A 86 18.30 9.72 18.13
C ALA A 86 19.80 9.75 17.71
N LYS A 87 20.52 8.63 17.83
CA LYS A 87 21.99 8.57 17.76
C LYS A 87 22.55 7.89 16.50
N ASP A 88 21.76 7.80 15.43
CA ASP A 88 22.06 6.91 14.31
C ASP A 88 22.48 7.67 13.03
N PRO A 89 23.44 7.17 12.24
CA PRO A 89 23.90 7.82 11.01
C PRO A 89 22.91 7.76 9.83
N VAL A 90 21.75 7.14 10.02
CA VAL A 90 20.75 6.96 8.96
C VAL A 90 19.93 8.24 8.78
N GLU A 91 19.88 8.72 7.54
CA GLU A 91 19.01 9.83 7.14
C GLU A 91 17.58 9.33 6.92
N PHE A 92 16.59 10.00 7.52
CA PHE A 92 15.19 9.69 7.26
C PHE A 92 14.69 10.56 6.11
N ARG A 93 14.54 9.98 4.92
CA ARG A 93 14.24 10.71 3.67
C ARG A 93 12.75 10.70 3.28
N GLN A 94 11.93 9.91 3.97
CA GLN A 94 10.50 9.79 3.68
C GLN A 94 9.70 9.91 4.97
N TRP A 95 8.87 10.96 5.09
CA TRP A 95 7.96 11.08 6.23
C TRP A 95 6.94 9.96 6.28
N THR A 96 6.78 9.35 7.45
CA THR A 96 5.69 8.44 7.75
C THR A 96 5.52 8.35 9.26
N CYS A 97 4.25 8.20 9.69
CA CYS A 97 3.90 8.05 11.09
C CYS A 97 3.67 6.60 11.52
N GLU A 98 3.89 5.65 10.62
CA GLU A 98 3.59 4.23 10.82
C GLU A 98 4.83 3.48 11.29
N TYR A 99 4.66 2.41 12.08
CA TYR A 99 5.77 1.57 12.52
C TYR A 99 6.53 0.90 11.37
N SER A 100 7.74 0.43 11.63
CA SER A 100 8.63 -0.19 10.64
C SER A 100 8.19 -1.58 10.22
N PHE A 101 7.94 -2.48 11.19
CA PHE A 101 7.82 -3.91 10.91
C PHE A 101 6.38 -4.36 10.65
N PRO A 102 6.11 -5.14 9.60
CA PRO A 102 6.93 -5.39 8.41
C PRO A 102 6.74 -4.28 7.34
N SER A 103 7.55 -4.28 6.28
CA SER A 103 7.41 -3.29 5.20
C SER A 103 6.15 -3.54 4.37
N SER A 104 5.21 -2.60 4.39
CA SER A 104 3.96 -2.64 3.60
C SER A 104 4.26 -2.65 2.11
N ASP A 105 5.13 -1.75 1.67
CA ASP A 105 5.54 -1.59 0.28
C ASP A 105 6.15 -2.87 -0.29
N MET A 106 6.98 -3.55 0.51
CA MET A 106 7.58 -4.82 0.11
C MET A 106 6.54 -5.95 0.08
N MET A 107 5.67 -6.03 1.09
CA MET A 107 4.57 -7.01 1.09
C MET A 107 3.68 -6.84 -0.13
N LEU A 108 3.27 -5.61 -0.42
CA LEU A 108 2.37 -5.30 -1.51
C LEU A 108 3.04 -5.57 -2.86
N ALA A 109 4.28 -5.11 -3.06
CA ALA A 109 5.02 -5.35 -4.31
C ALA A 109 5.23 -6.84 -4.59
N MET A 110 5.55 -7.63 -3.55
CA MET A 110 5.78 -9.06 -3.71
C MET A 110 4.48 -9.86 -3.82
N ALA A 111 3.41 -9.47 -3.12
CA ALA A 111 2.08 -10.05 -3.32
C ALA A 111 1.57 -9.83 -4.76
N SER A 112 1.79 -8.63 -5.28
CA SER A 112 1.42 -8.23 -6.64
C SER A 112 2.23 -8.99 -7.67
N SER A 113 3.56 -9.06 -7.49
CA SER A 113 4.43 -9.79 -8.40
C SER A 113 4.12 -11.29 -8.41
N ALA A 114 3.85 -11.88 -7.24
CA ALA A 114 3.45 -13.29 -7.13
C ALA A 114 2.09 -13.58 -7.80
N TYR A 115 1.18 -12.60 -7.82
CA TYR A 115 -0.13 -12.78 -8.44
C TYR A 115 -0.05 -12.59 -9.96
N LEU A 116 0.59 -11.52 -10.40
CA LEU A 116 0.67 -11.10 -11.80
C LEU A 116 1.67 -11.91 -12.62
N PHE A 117 2.77 -12.32 -11.98
CA PHE A 117 3.89 -13.00 -12.63
C PHE A 117 4.30 -14.29 -11.90
N PRO A 118 3.37 -15.23 -11.65
CA PRO A 118 3.62 -16.42 -10.83
C PRO A 118 4.75 -17.30 -11.37
N ASP A 119 4.94 -17.31 -12.69
CA ASP A 119 5.94 -18.15 -13.37
C ASP A 119 7.24 -17.39 -13.70
N HIS A 120 7.40 -16.16 -13.21
CA HIS A 120 8.56 -15.32 -13.49
C HIS A 120 9.31 -14.94 -12.19
N PRO A 121 10.07 -15.88 -11.59
CA PRO A 121 10.80 -15.64 -10.35
C PRO A 121 11.85 -14.51 -10.50
N TYR A 122 12.41 -14.33 -11.70
CA TYR A 122 13.33 -13.22 -11.98
C TYR A 122 12.65 -11.85 -11.86
N THR A 123 11.40 -11.72 -12.33
CA THR A 123 10.63 -10.48 -12.18
C THR A 123 10.39 -10.17 -10.71
N MET A 124 10.00 -11.19 -9.93
CA MET A 124 9.82 -11.04 -8.48
C MET A 124 11.11 -10.64 -7.78
N ALA A 125 12.25 -11.26 -8.15
CA ALA A 125 13.54 -10.93 -7.58
C ALA A 125 13.96 -9.48 -7.90
N VAL A 126 13.76 -9.03 -9.14
CA VAL A 126 14.05 -7.64 -9.55
C VAL A 126 13.16 -6.65 -8.82
N VAL A 127 11.84 -6.87 -8.80
CA VAL A 127 10.88 -5.99 -8.10
C VAL A 127 11.21 -5.93 -6.61
N GLY A 128 11.39 -7.08 -5.97
CA GLY A 128 11.73 -7.17 -4.56
C GLY A 128 13.06 -6.48 -4.23
N THR A 129 14.07 -6.63 -5.08
CA THR A 129 15.37 -5.98 -4.90
C THR A 129 15.25 -4.46 -5.01
N VAL A 130 14.59 -3.97 -6.05
CA VAL A 130 14.41 -2.52 -6.28
C VAL A 130 13.61 -1.89 -5.14
N VAL A 131 12.49 -2.50 -4.75
CA VAL A 131 11.65 -2.00 -3.65
C VAL A 131 12.39 -2.07 -2.33
N GLY A 132 13.02 -3.21 -2.02
CA GLY A 132 13.75 -3.43 -0.78
C GLY A 132 14.93 -2.47 -0.59
N ILE A 133 15.75 -2.30 -1.63
CA ILE A 133 16.85 -1.33 -1.63
C ILE A 133 16.30 0.07 -1.41
N ASN A 134 15.25 0.45 -2.14
CA ASN A 134 14.66 1.78 -1.99
C ASN A 134 14.16 2.02 -0.56
N ARG A 135 13.48 1.06 0.08
CA ARG A 135 12.97 1.16 1.45
C ARG A 135 14.07 1.36 2.49
N MET A 136 15.19 0.68 2.32
CA MET A 136 16.37 0.88 3.18
C MET A 136 17.04 2.22 2.87
N PHE A 137 17.19 2.58 1.59
CA PHE A 137 17.79 3.85 1.17
C PHE A 137 17.07 5.07 1.73
N VAL A 138 15.73 5.07 1.77
CA VAL A 138 14.99 6.21 2.36
C VAL A 138 15.00 6.22 3.90
N GLY A 139 15.64 5.23 4.53
CA GLY A 139 15.73 5.10 5.99
C GLY A 139 14.41 4.66 6.64
N ALA A 140 13.46 4.15 5.84
CA ALA A 140 12.12 3.79 6.29
C ALA A 140 12.07 2.41 6.95
N HIS A 141 12.91 1.47 6.51
CA HIS A 141 12.85 0.08 6.95
C HIS A 141 14.24 -0.53 7.15
N TYR A 142 14.29 -1.48 8.09
CA TYR A 142 15.41 -2.39 8.25
C TYR A 142 15.37 -3.52 7.21
N LEU A 143 16.51 -4.18 6.99
CA LEU A 143 16.58 -5.35 6.11
C LEU A 143 15.61 -6.46 6.55
N HIS A 144 15.45 -6.68 7.85
CA HIS A 144 14.54 -7.72 8.34
C HIS A 144 13.06 -7.39 8.07
N ASP A 145 12.67 -6.11 8.11
CA ASP A 145 11.32 -5.68 7.73
C ASP A 145 11.04 -5.99 6.24
N VAL A 146 12.04 -5.78 5.39
CA VAL A 146 11.99 -6.04 3.95
C VAL A 146 11.92 -7.53 3.69
N ILE A 147 12.78 -8.35 4.31
CA ILE A 147 12.77 -9.81 4.12
C ILE A 147 11.43 -10.41 4.55
N ILE A 148 10.92 -10.02 5.72
CA ILE A 148 9.63 -10.52 6.18
C ILE A 148 8.50 -10.04 5.26
N GLY A 149 8.56 -8.79 4.78
CA GLY A 149 7.60 -8.32 3.78
C GLY A 149 7.65 -9.15 2.49
N ALA A 150 8.86 -9.52 2.05
CA ALA A 150 9.08 -10.34 0.86
C ALA A 150 8.51 -11.75 0.96
N ILE A 151 8.43 -12.28 2.18
CA ILE A 151 7.88 -13.61 2.48
C ILE A 151 6.37 -13.52 2.62
N LEU A 152 5.87 -12.55 3.39
CA LEU A 152 4.45 -12.44 3.70
C LEU A 152 3.61 -12.08 2.47
N GLY A 153 4.12 -11.24 1.55
CA GLY A 153 3.39 -10.88 0.33
C GLY A 153 2.98 -12.10 -0.50
N PRO A 154 3.94 -12.90 -1.00
CA PRO A 154 3.65 -14.12 -1.74
C PRO A 154 2.88 -15.16 -0.92
N ALA A 155 3.09 -15.25 0.40
CA ALA A 155 2.31 -16.15 1.26
C ALA A 155 0.81 -15.77 1.28
N VAL A 156 0.49 -14.48 1.37
CA VAL A 156 -0.90 -13.99 1.28
C VAL A 156 -1.48 -14.27 -0.11
N THR A 157 -0.72 -14.02 -1.17
CA THR A 157 -1.15 -14.34 -2.54
C THR A 157 -1.38 -15.84 -2.74
N TRP A 158 -0.51 -16.68 -2.20
CA TRP A 158 -0.68 -18.12 -2.22
C TRP A 158 -1.97 -18.52 -1.52
N ALA A 159 -2.22 -18.03 -0.30
CA ALA A 159 -3.46 -18.32 0.43
C ALA A 159 -4.69 -17.83 -0.35
N TYR A 160 -4.63 -16.62 -0.90
CA TYR A 160 -5.70 -16.04 -1.72
C TYR A 160 -6.08 -16.93 -2.91
N LYS A 161 -5.08 -17.50 -3.62
CA LYS A 161 -5.29 -18.42 -4.74
C LYS A 161 -5.68 -19.83 -4.29
N ALA A 162 -5.04 -20.36 -3.24
CA ALA A 162 -5.28 -21.71 -2.73
C ALA A 162 -6.70 -21.89 -2.20
N TYR A 163 -7.21 -20.88 -1.50
CA TYR A 163 -8.61 -20.85 -1.02
C TYR A 163 -9.59 -20.29 -2.04
N ARG A 164 -9.13 -19.95 -3.26
CA ARG A 164 -9.95 -19.40 -4.34
C ARG A 164 -10.86 -18.28 -3.84
N VAL A 165 -10.27 -17.35 -3.08
CA VAL A 165 -11.02 -16.34 -2.32
C VAL A 165 -11.88 -15.50 -3.26
N HIS A 166 -11.35 -15.17 -4.44
CA HIS A 166 -12.10 -14.44 -5.45
C HIS A 166 -13.32 -15.22 -5.92
N GLU A 167 -13.10 -16.41 -6.47
CA GLU A 167 -14.11 -17.19 -7.17
C GLU A 167 -15.15 -17.79 -6.22
N THR A 168 -14.75 -18.10 -4.98
CA THR A 168 -15.62 -18.79 -4.01
C THR A 168 -16.42 -17.80 -3.17
N TYR A 169 -15.86 -16.64 -2.85
CA TYR A 169 -16.47 -15.71 -1.88
C TYR A 169 -16.74 -14.32 -2.45
N ILE A 170 -15.82 -13.74 -3.22
CA ILE A 170 -15.98 -12.35 -3.68
C ILE A 170 -16.94 -12.28 -4.85
N GLU A 171 -16.61 -12.95 -5.95
CA GLU A 171 -17.36 -12.88 -7.22
C GLU A 171 -18.84 -13.25 -7.06
N PRO A 172 -19.23 -14.37 -6.41
CA PRO A 172 -20.64 -14.73 -6.26
C PRO A 172 -21.45 -13.67 -5.51
N ASN A 173 -20.83 -13.03 -4.52
CA ASN A 173 -21.49 -12.03 -3.68
C ASN A 173 -21.60 -10.65 -4.35
N LEU A 174 -20.83 -10.38 -5.40
CA LEU A 174 -20.92 -9.10 -6.13
C LEU A 174 -22.18 -8.97 -7.00
N HIS A 175 -22.84 -10.09 -7.33
CA HIS A 175 -24.00 -10.13 -8.23
C HIS A 175 -25.34 -9.75 -7.57
N SER A 176 -25.42 -9.73 -6.23
CA SER A 176 -26.65 -9.44 -5.51
C SER A 176 -26.45 -8.35 -4.45
N ILE A 177 -27.51 -7.59 -4.17
CA ILE A 177 -27.48 -6.58 -3.09
C ILE A 177 -27.20 -7.26 -1.73
N SER A 178 -27.83 -8.41 -1.48
CA SER A 178 -27.61 -9.20 -0.25
C SER A 178 -26.16 -9.69 -0.12
N GLY A 179 -25.56 -10.18 -1.21
CA GLY A 179 -24.16 -10.61 -1.20
C GLY A 179 -23.19 -9.44 -0.98
N ARG A 180 -23.48 -8.26 -1.56
CA ARG A 180 -22.68 -7.05 -1.29
C ARG A 180 -22.79 -6.61 0.17
N VAL A 181 -23.98 -6.71 0.76
CA VAL A 181 -24.16 -6.48 2.20
C VAL A 181 -23.36 -7.48 3.02
N GLU A 182 -23.31 -8.75 2.61
CA GLU A 182 -22.48 -9.78 3.24
C GLU A 182 -20.99 -9.45 3.17
N LEU A 183 -20.48 -9.03 2.01
CA LEU A 183 -19.09 -8.59 1.85
C LEU A 183 -18.77 -7.39 2.74
N VAL A 184 -19.67 -6.41 2.85
CA VAL A 184 -19.51 -5.30 3.79
C VAL A 184 -19.51 -5.80 5.23
N ALA A 185 -20.40 -6.72 5.59
CA ALA A 185 -20.45 -7.30 6.93
C ALA A 185 -19.17 -8.08 7.28
N MET A 186 -18.53 -8.75 6.32
CA MET A 186 -17.24 -9.43 6.50
C MET A 186 -16.09 -8.45 6.84
N THR A 187 -16.27 -7.16 6.63
CA THR A 187 -15.31 -6.12 7.06
C THR A 187 -15.46 -5.74 8.53
N LEU A 188 -16.60 -6.07 9.16
CA LEU A 188 -16.88 -5.68 10.54
C LEU A 188 -15.85 -6.24 11.54
N PRO A 189 -15.41 -7.52 11.47
CA PRO A 189 -14.33 -8.01 12.31
C PRO A 189 -13.04 -7.20 12.15
N ILE A 190 -12.73 -6.72 10.94
CA ILE A 190 -11.56 -5.88 10.68
C ILE A 190 -11.71 -4.54 11.41
N CYS A 191 -12.89 -3.93 11.34
CA CYS A 191 -13.20 -2.71 12.08
C CYS A 191 -13.10 -2.90 13.60
N LEU A 192 -13.58 -4.02 14.13
CA LEU A 192 -13.50 -4.35 15.56
C LEU A 192 -12.06 -4.56 16.02
N VAL A 193 -11.27 -5.33 15.27
CA VAL A 193 -9.83 -5.53 15.55
C VAL A 193 -9.08 -4.22 15.47
N THR A 194 -9.40 -3.37 14.49
CA THR A 194 -8.83 -2.02 14.36
C THR A 194 -9.15 -1.15 15.58
N GLY A 195 -10.41 -1.13 16.01
CA GLY A 195 -10.85 -0.39 17.18
C GLY A 195 -10.13 -0.87 18.44
N PHE A 196 -10.00 -2.19 18.62
CA PHE A 196 -9.23 -2.78 19.71
C PHE A 196 -7.76 -2.35 19.68
N LEU A 197 -7.09 -2.44 18.52
CA LEU A 197 -5.70 -2.02 18.38
C LEU A 197 -5.51 -0.52 18.64
N TYR A 198 -6.46 0.31 18.20
CA TYR A 198 -6.46 1.74 18.47
C TYR A 198 -6.56 2.02 19.98
N LEU A 199 -7.49 1.37 20.68
CA LEU A 199 -7.62 1.50 22.14
C LEU A 199 -6.33 1.06 22.86
N ARG A 200 -5.72 -0.05 22.42
CA ARG A 200 -4.43 -0.51 22.95
C ARG A 200 -3.29 0.48 22.68
N ALA A 201 -3.30 1.15 21.54
CA ALA A 201 -2.31 2.18 21.22
C ALA A 201 -2.45 3.41 22.12
N LEU A 202 -3.67 3.76 22.54
CA LEU A 202 -3.90 4.85 23.52
C LEU A 202 -3.34 4.52 24.90
N GLU A 203 -3.36 3.25 25.31
CA GLU A 203 -2.80 2.80 26.59
C GLU A 203 -1.26 2.85 26.62
N LEU A 204 -0.65 2.48 25.50
CA LEU A 204 0.79 2.25 25.43
C LEU A 204 1.50 3.44 24.77
N LYS A 205 2.08 4.33 25.56
CA LYS A 205 2.78 5.52 25.05
C LYS A 205 4.12 5.17 24.42
N ASP A 206 4.35 5.61 23.19
CA ASP A 206 5.66 5.52 22.53
C ASP A 206 6.68 6.50 23.14
N PRO A 207 7.98 6.21 23.03
CA PRO A 207 9.03 7.17 23.39
C PRO A 207 8.88 8.49 22.62
N LYS A 208 8.89 9.62 23.35
CA LYS A 208 8.79 10.98 22.76
C LYS A 208 9.88 11.27 21.71
N GLU A 209 11.03 10.63 21.81
CA GLU A 209 12.12 10.78 20.83
C GLU A 209 11.75 10.29 19.43
N TRP A 210 10.97 9.20 19.36
CA TRP A 210 10.48 8.67 18.07
C TRP A 210 9.53 9.69 17.43
N GLU A 211 8.71 10.33 18.27
CA GLU A 211 7.83 11.43 17.90
C GLU A 211 8.59 12.61 17.28
N MET A 212 9.57 13.13 18.00
CA MET A 212 10.33 14.30 17.59
C MET A 212 11.08 14.07 16.26
N LYS A 213 11.73 12.92 16.07
CA LYS A 213 12.49 12.65 14.85
C LYS A 213 11.64 12.35 13.63
N ALA A 214 10.51 11.66 13.80
CA ALA A 214 9.58 11.49 12.70
C ALA A 214 9.10 12.85 12.16
N ASN A 215 8.89 13.83 13.05
CA ASN A 215 8.47 15.19 12.70
C ASN A 215 9.58 16.03 12.05
N ASN A 216 10.82 15.87 12.52
CA ASN A 216 11.94 16.69 12.04
C ASN A 216 12.40 16.35 10.62
N SER A 217 12.01 15.20 10.06
CA SER A 217 12.39 14.80 8.69
C SER A 217 11.71 15.58 7.57
N HIS A 218 10.61 16.30 7.87
CA HIS A 218 9.95 17.20 6.92
C HIS A 218 9.50 18.47 7.63
N ALA A 219 10.17 19.59 7.34
CA ALA A 219 10.02 20.89 8.00
C ALA A 219 8.60 21.51 7.99
N ASN A 220 7.61 20.90 7.32
CA ASN A 220 6.31 21.52 7.06
C ASN A 220 5.08 20.67 7.42
N PHE A 221 5.20 19.52 8.10
CA PHE A 221 4.01 18.73 8.46
C PHE A 221 4.08 18.07 9.84
N ARG A 222 3.07 18.44 10.65
CA ARG A 222 2.41 17.85 11.83
C ARG A 222 3.21 16.98 12.80
N PRO A 223 2.95 17.11 14.12
CA PRO A 223 3.45 16.16 15.10
C PRO A 223 2.96 14.74 14.82
N LEU A 224 3.88 13.78 14.95
CA LEU A 224 3.73 12.34 14.86
C LEU A 224 2.75 11.95 15.94
N ASP A 225 1.54 11.61 15.56
CA ASP A 225 0.64 10.93 16.47
C ASP A 225 0.57 9.46 16.03
N THR A 226 1.39 8.61 16.66
CA THR A 226 1.40 7.17 16.40
C THR A 226 0.06 6.54 16.73
N THR A 227 -0.73 7.12 17.65
CA THR A 227 -2.09 6.66 17.95
C THR A 227 -3.02 6.86 16.74
N GLN A 228 -2.80 7.91 15.95
CA GLN A 228 -3.54 8.17 14.71
C GLN A 228 -3.02 7.41 13.49
N ALA A 229 -1.82 6.83 13.54
CA ALA A 229 -1.24 6.08 12.43
C ALA A 229 -2.16 4.92 12.02
N HIS A 230 -2.75 4.24 13.01
CA HIS A 230 -3.73 3.18 12.83
C HIS A 230 -4.96 3.68 12.05
N LEU A 231 -5.60 4.74 12.53
CA LEU A 231 -6.80 5.30 11.89
C LEU A 231 -6.55 5.76 10.46
N LYS A 232 -5.36 6.29 10.15
CA LYS A 232 -4.99 6.70 8.79
C LYS A 232 -4.90 5.52 7.83
N GLN A 233 -4.23 4.42 8.20
CA GLN A 233 -4.12 3.26 7.33
C GLN A 233 -5.51 2.64 7.07
N PHE A 234 -6.28 2.41 8.13
CA PHE A 234 -7.59 1.78 8.02
C PHE A 234 -8.62 2.64 7.27
N SER A 235 -8.69 3.95 7.49
CA SER A 235 -9.64 4.82 6.75
C SER A 235 -9.42 4.79 5.23
N GLY A 236 -8.17 4.72 4.78
CA GLY A 236 -7.86 4.58 3.36
C GLY A 236 -8.30 3.22 2.80
N MET A 237 -7.89 2.13 3.47
CA MET A 237 -8.21 0.77 3.00
C MET A 237 -9.70 0.45 3.07
N TYR A 238 -10.42 1.00 4.05
CA TYR A 238 -11.88 0.86 4.13
C TYR A 238 -12.57 1.56 2.96
N GLY A 239 -12.12 2.77 2.60
CA GLY A 239 -12.60 3.46 1.40
C GLY A 239 -12.34 2.67 0.12
N LEU A 240 -11.13 2.11 -0.03
CA LEU A 240 -10.79 1.23 -1.14
C LEU A 240 -11.72 0.01 -1.20
N LEU A 241 -11.91 -0.70 -0.09
CA LEU A 241 -12.66 -1.94 -0.04
C LEU A 241 -14.17 -1.72 -0.25
N LEU A 242 -14.76 -0.69 0.37
CA LEU A 242 -16.15 -0.30 0.09
C LEU A 242 -16.36 0.07 -1.37
N SER A 243 -15.40 0.79 -1.97
CA SER A 243 -15.48 1.14 -3.38
C SER A 243 -15.39 -0.09 -4.28
N LEU A 244 -14.55 -1.08 -3.96
CA LEU A 244 -14.50 -2.34 -4.69
C LEU A 244 -15.84 -3.08 -4.58
N ILE A 245 -16.47 -3.14 -3.41
CA ILE A 245 -17.78 -3.78 -3.23
C ILE A 245 -18.88 -3.03 -4.01
N ALA A 246 -18.85 -1.70 -3.99
CA ALA A 246 -19.84 -0.87 -4.69
C ALA A 246 -19.68 -0.93 -6.22
N TRP A 247 -18.43 -0.95 -6.69
CA TRP A 247 -18.09 -0.66 -8.08
C TRP A 247 -17.51 -1.84 -8.86
N ALA A 248 -17.19 -2.97 -8.23
CA ALA A 248 -16.82 -4.16 -8.99
C ALA A 248 -18.04 -4.59 -9.82
N THR A 249 -17.98 -4.28 -11.12
CA THR A 249 -18.90 -4.78 -12.12
C THR A 249 -18.61 -6.27 -12.32
N PRO A 250 -19.64 -7.12 -12.40
CA PRO A 250 -19.49 -8.51 -12.82
C PRO A 250 -18.64 -8.64 -14.10
N HIS A 251 -17.89 -9.73 -14.20
CA HIS A 251 -16.91 -10.05 -15.25
C HIS A 251 -17.36 -9.84 -16.72
N ASN A 252 -18.64 -9.65 -16.99
CA ASN A 252 -19.24 -9.76 -18.32
C ASN A 252 -19.38 -8.44 -19.10
N GLU A 253 -19.00 -7.28 -18.57
CA GLU A 253 -19.15 -5.98 -19.26
C GLU A 253 -17.85 -5.37 -19.80
N LEU A 254 -16.71 -6.02 -19.57
CA LEU A 254 -15.39 -5.48 -19.92
C LEU A 254 -14.91 -5.91 -21.32
N GLU A 255 -15.68 -6.70 -22.04
CA GLU A 255 -15.30 -7.18 -23.37
C GLU A 255 -15.29 -6.09 -24.46
N ASP A 256 -14.33 -6.29 -25.37
CA ASP A 256 -14.19 -5.67 -26.69
C ASP A 256 -13.43 -4.34 -26.80
N ILE A 257 -12.19 -4.33 -26.30
CA ILE A 257 -11.19 -3.30 -26.66
C ILE A 257 -10.02 -3.97 -27.39
N LYS A 258 -9.69 -3.48 -28.60
CA LYS A 258 -8.63 -4.03 -29.45
C LYS A 258 -7.29 -4.12 -28.70
N ASN A 259 -6.73 -5.32 -28.65
CA ASN A 259 -5.39 -5.58 -28.09
C ASN A 259 -4.26 -5.23 -29.07
N ASP A 260 -4.29 -4.00 -29.61
CA ASP A 260 -3.13 -3.44 -30.29
C ASP A 260 -2.13 -2.90 -29.24
N THR A 261 -0.84 -3.09 -29.49
CA THR A 261 0.25 -2.69 -28.60
C THR A 261 0.21 -1.18 -28.33
N ARG A 262 -0.07 -0.37 -29.36
CA ARG A 262 -0.22 1.09 -29.21
C ARG A 262 -1.36 1.45 -28.26
N ASN A 263 -2.50 0.79 -28.41
CA ASN A 263 -3.68 1.01 -27.59
C ASN A 263 -3.47 0.56 -26.14
N ILE A 264 -2.72 -0.53 -25.92
CA ILE A 264 -2.32 -0.95 -24.57
C ILE A 264 -1.51 0.15 -23.87
N TYR A 265 -0.46 0.66 -24.53
CA TYR A 265 0.35 1.74 -23.94
C TYR A 265 -0.45 3.01 -23.71
N ALA A 266 -1.32 3.38 -24.65
CA ALA A 266 -2.20 4.55 -24.51
C ALA A 266 -3.14 4.41 -23.31
N ARG A 267 -3.78 3.23 -23.13
CA ARG A 267 -4.66 2.94 -21.98
C ARG A 267 -3.90 2.98 -20.66
N ILE A 268 -2.69 2.42 -20.61
CA ILE A 268 -1.84 2.49 -19.42
C ILE A 268 -1.52 3.95 -19.08
N LEU A 269 -0.99 4.73 -20.01
CA LEU A 269 -0.60 6.11 -19.75
C LEU A 269 -1.79 6.98 -19.34
N LEU A 270 -2.89 6.92 -20.10
CA LEU A 270 -4.09 7.70 -19.82
C LEU A 270 -4.75 7.28 -18.51
N GLY A 271 -4.86 5.98 -18.26
CA GLY A 271 -5.44 5.47 -17.02
C GLY A 271 -4.60 5.79 -15.78
N GLN A 272 -3.27 5.70 -15.85
CA GLN A 272 -2.40 6.18 -14.78
C GLN A 272 -2.59 7.67 -14.54
N PHE A 273 -2.64 8.48 -15.60
CA PHE A 273 -2.87 9.91 -15.49
C PHE A 273 -4.20 10.22 -14.79
N LEU A 274 -5.29 9.53 -15.18
CA LEU A 274 -6.61 9.71 -14.56
C LEU A 274 -6.60 9.33 -13.07
N VAL A 275 -6.02 8.18 -12.72
CA VAL A 275 -6.00 7.70 -11.34
C VAL A 275 -5.09 8.57 -10.47
N VAL A 276 -3.85 8.79 -10.88
CA VAL A 276 -2.88 9.61 -10.13
C VAL A 276 -3.36 11.05 -10.04
N GLY A 277 -3.87 11.63 -11.14
CA GLY A 277 -4.42 12.97 -11.18
C GLY A 277 -5.60 13.14 -10.21
N THR A 278 -6.56 12.21 -10.22
CA THR A 278 -7.70 12.22 -9.29
C THR A 278 -7.23 12.07 -7.85
N PHE A 279 -6.33 11.12 -7.58
CA PHE A 279 -5.80 10.86 -6.24
C PHE A 279 -5.08 12.09 -5.67
N LEU A 280 -4.20 12.72 -6.46
CA LEU A 280 -3.47 13.92 -6.07
C LEU A 280 -4.39 15.14 -5.93
N THR A 281 -5.40 15.28 -6.79
CA THR A 281 -6.39 16.37 -6.69
C THR A 281 -7.15 16.29 -5.38
N ILE A 282 -7.67 15.11 -5.02
CA ILE A 282 -8.35 14.92 -3.73
C ILE A 282 -7.37 15.14 -2.57
N ALA A 283 -6.11 14.69 -2.70
CA ALA A 283 -5.10 14.92 -1.68
C ALA A 283 -4.81 16.42 -1.46
N ALA A 284 -4.73 17.20 -2.53
CA ALA A 284 -4.45 18.63 -2.49
C ALA A 284 -5.60 19.46 -1.88
N THR A 285 -6.84 19.02 -2.10
CA THR A 285 -8.04 19.68 -1.55
C THR A 285 -8.46 19.15 -0.18
N SER A 286 -7.84 18.07 0.31
CA SER A 286 -8.17 17.47 1.60
C SER A 286 -7.86 18.42 2.77
N PRO A 287 -8.81 18.65 3.69
CA PRO A 287 -8.58 19.51 4.83
C PRO A 287 -7.51 18.91 5.75
N LYS A 288 -6.65 19.76 6.30
CA LYS A 288 -5.67 19.31 7.28
C LYS A 288 -6.31 19.03 8.64
N GLN A 289 -7.30 19.83 9.02
CA GLN A 289 -8.09 19.69 10.23
C GLN A 289 -9.54 20.10 9.93
N PRO A 290 -10.53 19.63 10.71
CA PRO A 290 -10.42 18.67 11.81
C PRO A 290 -10.07 17.24 11.34
N LEU A 291 -9.60 16.39 12.25
CA LEU A 291 -9.10 15.04 11.92
C LEU A 291 -10.15 14.14 11.25
N TRP A 292 -11.40 14.19 11.71
CA TRP A 292 -12.48 13.40 11.13
C TRP A 292 -12.69 13.73 9.64
N ALA A 293 -12.63 15.01 9.27
CA ALA A 293 -12.80 15.45 7.87
C ALA A 293 -11.64 14.97 7.00
N MET A 294 -10.41 14.98 7.54
CA MET A 294 -9.24 14.42 6.88
C MET A 294 -9.39 12.90 6.63
N HIS A 295 -9.88 12.13 7.61
CA HIS A 295 -10.08 10.69 7.46
C HIS A 295 -11.18 10.36 6.44
N ILE A 296 -12.26 11.13 6.40
CA ILE A 296 -13.31 11.01 5.38
C ILE A 296 -12.73 11.30 3.99
N CYS A 297 -12.03 12.43 3.81
CA CYS A 297 -11.43 12.76 2.52
C CYS A 297 -10.38 11.73 2.09
N ARG A 298 -9.63 11.15 3.04
CA ARG A 298 -8.73 10.04 2.77
C ARG A 298 -9.50 8.81 2.29
N ALA A 299 -10.58 8.42 2.97
CA ALA A 299 -11.42 7.30 2.52
C ALA A 299 -11.93 7.52 1.10
N PHE A 300 -12.45 8.72 0.79
CA PHE A 300 -12.85 9.09 -0.57
C PHE A 300 -11.71 9.05 -1.59
N ARG A 301 -10.52 9.51 -1.20
CA ARG A 301 -9.34 9.47 -2.07
C ARG A 301 -8.99 8.04 -2.47
N TYR A 302 -9.00 7.10 -1.54
CA TYR A 302 -8.73 5.69 -1.84
C TYR A 302 -9.91 5.02 -2.57
N ALA A 303 -11.15 5.39 -2.23
CA ALA A 303 -12.36 4.93 -2.93
C ALA A 303 -12.39 5.37 -4.41
N SER A 304 -11.77 6.51 -4.72
CA SER A 304 -11.69 7.02 -6.09
C SER A 304 -10.86 6.11 -7.01
N VAL A 305 -9.92 5.32 -6.48
CA VAL A 305 -9.02 4.51 -7.31
C VAL A 305 -9.81 3.42 -8.06
N PRO A 306 -10.54 2.50 -7.40
CA PRO A 306 -11.38 1.55 -8.13
C PRO A 306 -12.50 2.22 -8.90
N GLY A 307 -13.09 3.29 -8.37
CA GLY A 307 -14.13 4.06 -9.07
C GLY A 307 -13.64 4.57 -10.43
N VAL A 308 -12.47 5.20 -10.49
CA VAL A 308 -11.88 5.69 -11.76
C VAL A 308 -11.52 4.52 -12.67
N VAL A 309 -10.91 3.46 -12.14
CA VAL A 309 -10.46 2.31 -12.94
C VAL A 309 -11.66 1.56 -13.54
N MET A 310 -12.72 1.32 -12.77
CA MET A 310 -13.87 0.52 -13.17
C MET A 310 -14.93 1.33 -13.93
N PHE A 311 -15.21 2.57 -13.53
CA PHE A 311 -16.29 3.38 -14.14
C PHE A 311 -15.82 4.40 -15.17
N ALA A 312 -14.71 5.11 -14.91
CA ALA A 312 -14.29 6.21 -15.78
C ALA A 312 -13.45 5.73 -16.97
N CYS A 313 -12.50 4.81 -16.72
CA CYS A 313 -11.52 4.44 -17.74
C CYS A 313 -12.14 3.77 -18.96
N ALA A 314 -13.04 2.78 -18.79
CA ALA A 314 -13.62 2.06 -19.93
C ALA A 314 -14.42 2.95 -20.91
N PRO A 315 -15.36 3.81 -20.45
CA PRO A 315 -16.03 4.76 -21.34
C PRO A 315 -15.07 5.76 -22.01
N ILE A 316 -14.08 6.27 -21.27
CA ILE A 316 -13.08 7.21 -21.81
C ILE A 316 -12.26 6.54 -22.91
N PHE A 317 -11.81 5.30 -22.72
CA PHE A 317 -11.04 4.57 -23.72
C PHE A 317 -11.86 4.34 -24.99
N ARG A 318 -13.13 3.94 -24.86
CA ARG A 318 -14.06 3.83 -26.00
C ARG A 318 -14.26 5.16 -26.72
N TRP A 319 -14.38 6.27 -25.99
CA TRP A 319 -14.53 7.60 -26.56
C TRP A 319 -13.29 8.06 -27.34
N VAL A 320 -12.09 7.77 -26.82
CA VAL A 320 -10.81 8.08 -27.48
C VAL A 320 -10.47 7.09 -28.61
N GLY A 321 -11.12 5.93 -28.64
CA GLY A 321 -10.87 4.88 -29.63
C GLY A 321 -9.60 4.06 -29.35
N ILE A 322 -9.22 3.92 -28.07
CA ILE A 322 -8.05 3.15 -27.61
C ILE A 322 -8.44 1.94 -26.78
#